data_AF-A0A9N9GT51-F1
#
_entry.id   AF-A0A9N9GT51-F1
#
_cell.length_a   1.000
_cell.length_b   1.000
_cell.length_c   1.000
_cell.angle_alpha   90.00
_cell.angle_beta   90.00
_cell.angle_gamma   90.00
#
_symmetry.space_group_name_H-M   'P 1'
#
loop_
_entity.id
_entity.type
_entity.pdbx_description
1 polymer ?
#
loop_
_entity_poly.entity_id
_entity_poly.type
_entity_poly.pdbx_seq_one_letter_code
_entity_poly.pdbx_strand_id
1 'polypeptide(L)'
;MSSLSSSKTVHEYFEQSKVSDWDIIGFLTKCSLEPYMKKIECYLTSLELIADTNDSQSRKKAQELIKLYKDLQDAYHSSLRDEPRKQCWGAVNSGTINGV
;
A
#
# COMPACT_ATOMS: atom_id res chain seq x y z
N MET A 1 -4.75 -22.93 17.43
CA MET A 1 -4.52 -22.62 16.01
C MET A 1 -3.28 -21.76 15.95
N SER A 2 -2.22 -22.25 15.30
CA SER A 2 -0.85 -21.82 15.57
C SER A 2 -0.52 -20.41 15.06
N SER A 3 0.19 -19.69 15.93
CA SER A 3 0.78 -18.35 15.78
C SER A 3 1.57 -18.20 14.48
N LEU A 4 1.24 -17.22 13.63
CA LEU A 4 2.19 -16.73 12.62
C LEU A 4 3.22 -15.89 13.36
N SER A 5 4.36 -16.50 13.71
CA SER A 5 5.54 -15.78 14.14
C SER A 5 5.97 -14.84 13.01
N SER A 6 5.58 -13.57 13.13
CA SER A 6 6.22 -12.46 12.44
C SER A 6 7.71 -12.53 12.80
N SER A 7 8.49 -13.13 11.93
CA SER A 7 9.95 -13.13 12.02
C SER A 7 10.37 -11.67 11.98
N LYS A 8 10.85 -11.14 13.12
CA LYS A 8 11.36 -9.77 13.32
C LYS A 8 12.69 -9.55 12.59
N THR A 9 12.80 -10.04 11.36
CA THR A 9 14.02 -10.07 10.58
C THR A 9 13.79 -9.31 9.30
N VAL A 10 14.78 -8.52 8.92
CA VAL A 10 14.80 -7.83 7.63
C VAL A 10 14.83 -8.88 6.51
N HIS A 11 14.01 -8.68 5.47
CA HIS A 11 14.02 -9.58 4.32
C HIS A 11 15.34 -9.52 3.55
N GLU A 12 15.82 -10.65 3.05
CA GLU A 12 17.11 -10.81 2.34
C GLU A 12 17.31 -9.83 1.17
N TYR A 13 16.21 -9.36 0.57
CA TYR A 13 16.21 -8.34 -0.47
C TYR A 13 17.05 -7.11 -0.10
N PHE A 14 16.88 -6.62 1.12
CA PHE A 14 17.52 -5.41 1.61
C PHE A 14 18.98 -5.63 2.00
N GLU A 15 19.36 -6.88 2.29
CA GLU A 15 20.74 -7.27 2.59
C GLU A 15 21.54 -7.50 1.31
N GLN A 16 20.91 -8.07 0.28
CA GLN A 16 21.56 -8.41 -0.99
C GLN A 16 21.61 -7.23 -1.97
N SER A 17 20.75 -6.22 -1.80
CA SER A 17 20.64 -5.07 -2.72
C SER A 17 21.26 -3.82 -2.12
N LYS A 18 21.87 -2.97 -2.95
CA LYS A 18 22.38 -1.66 -2.49
C LYS A 18 21.21 -0.76 -2.10
N VAL A 19 21.42 0.08 -1.08
CA VAL A 19 20.41 1.03 -0.56
C VAL A 19 19.82 1.93 -1.67
N SER A 20 20.62 2.32 -2.67
CA SER A 20 20.17 3.12 -3.81
C SER A 20 19.13 2.42 -4.69
N ASP A 21 19.15 1.08 -4.69
CA ASP A 21 18.38 0.24 -5.59
C ASP A 21 17.10 -0.28 -4.90
N TRP A 22 16.84 0.15 -3.67
CA TRP A 22 15.65 -0.24 -2.93
C TRP A 22 14.42 0.45 -3.50
N ASP A 23 13.46 -0.36 -3.98
CA ASP A 23 12.11 0.06 -4.34
C ASP A 23 11.12 -1.11 -4.14
N ILE A 24 9.83 -0.79 -4.15
CA ILE A 24 8.76 -1.76 -3.91
C ILE A 24 8.62 -2.78 -5.05
N ILE A 25 8.87 -2.39 -6.30
CA ILE A 25 8.69 -3.27 -7.48
C ILE A 25 9.79 -4.34 -7.51
N GLY A 26 11.04 -3.94 -7.26
CA GLY A 26 12.19 -4.82 -7.12
C GLY A 26 12.00 -5.81 -5.98
N PHE A 27 11.47 -5.35 -4.84
CA PHE A 27 11.09 -6.25 -3.74
C PHE A 27 10.00 -7.24 -4.16
N LEU A 28 8.88 -6.77 -4.72
CA LEU A 28 7.74 -7.63 -5.09
C LEU A 28 8.08 -8.67 -6.15
N THR A 29 9.02 -8.34 -7.05
CA THR A 29 9.50 -9.25 -8.10
C THR A 29 10.33 -10.40 -7.52
N LYS A 30 11.11 -10.13 -6.47
CA LYS A 30 11.97 -11.14 -5.80
C LYS A 30 11.23 -11.87 -4.67
N CYS A 31 10.22 -11.27 -4.07
CA CYS A 31 9.49 -11.84 -2.94
C CYS A 31 8.53 -12.96 -3.40
N SER A 32 8.77 -14.17 -2.88
CA SER A 32 7.97 -15.37 -3.17
C SER A 32 6.78 -15.58 -2.23
N LEU A 33 6.59 -14.71 -1.22
CA LEU A 33 5.52 -14.86 -0.23
C LEU A 33 4.14 -14.72 -0.87
N GLU A 34 3.21 -15.61 -0.57
CA GLU A 34 1.81 -15.45 -0.99
C GLU A 34 0.87 -15.50 0.24
N PRO A 35 -0.24 -14.75 0.23
CA PRO A 35 -0.76 -13.89 -0.84
C PRO A 35 -0.05 -12.52 -0.97
N TYR A 36 -0.37 -11.75 -2.03
CA TYR A 36 0.13 -10.38 -2.26
C TYR A 36 0.15 -9.49 -1.00
N MET A 37 -0.89 -9.53 -0.17
CA MET A 37 -0.95 -8.75 1.07
C MET A 37 0.20 -9.08 2.04
N LYS A 38 0.62 -10.34 2.13
CA LYS A 38 1.77 -10.72 2.95
C LYS A 38 3.09 -10.21 2.40
N LYS A 39 3.22 -10.03 1.07
CA LYS A 39 4.39 -9.37 0.49
C LYS A 39 4.48 -7.93 0.96
N ILE A 40 3.36 -7.22 0.94
CA ILE A 40 3.29 -5.83 1.39
C ILE A 40 3.57 -5.71 2.88
N GLU A 41 2.98 -6.57 3.71
CA GLU A 41 3.28 -6.61 5.15
C GLU A 41 4.77 -6.86 5.39
N CYS A 42 5.37 -7.85 4.71
CA CYS A 42 6.79 -8.17 4.83
C CYS A 42 7.69 -7.00 4.39
N TYR A 43 7.34 -6.32 3.29
CA TYR A 43 8.04 -5.14 2.81
C TYR A 43 8.05 -4.03 3.86
N LEU A 44 6.87 -3.67 4.38
CA LEU A 44 6.71 -2.59 5.36
C LEU A 44 7.42 -2.93 6.68
N THR A 45 7.23 -4.14 7.22
CA THR A 45 7.91 -4.57 8.45
C THR A 45 9.43 -4.57 8.29
N SER A 46 9.96 -4.98 7.13
CA SER A 46 11.41 -4.92 6.86
C SER A 46 11.91 -3.48 6.87
N LEU A 47 11.20 -2.55 6.23
CA LEU A 47 11.57 -1.14 6.23
C LEU A 47 11.48 -0.51 7.63
N GLU A 48 10.47 -0.86 8.43
CA GLU A 48 10.33 -0.39 9.81
C GLU A 48 11.51 -0.86 10.66
N LEU A 49 11.89 -2.14 10.56
CA LEU A 49 13.05 -2.68 11.24
C LEU A 49 14.35 -1.96 10.83
N ILE A 50 14.54 -1.67 9.53
CA ILE A 50 15.70 -0.93 9.03
C ILE A 50 15.69 0.51 9.54
N ALA A 51 14.52 1.16 9.56
CA ALA A 51 14.36 2.53 10.04
C ALA A 51 14.69 2.69 11.53
N ASP A 52 14.56 1.62 12.30
CA ASP A 52 14.92 1.56 13.72
C ASP A 52 16.42 1.27 13.97
N THR A 53 17.21 1.02 12.93
CA THR A 53 18.66 0.81 13.06
C THR A 53 19.46 2.12 13.15
N ASN A 54 20.72 2.02 13.60
CA ASN A 54 21.66 3.14 13.68
C ASN A 54 22.32 3.50 12.34
N ASP A 55 22.08 2.75 11.26
CA ASP A 55 22.64 3.06 9.94
C ASP A 55 21.92 4.26 9.32
N SER A 56 22.62 5.41 9.28
CA SER A 56 22.06 6.67 8.81
C SER A 56 21.61 6.68 7.34
N GLN A 57 22.22 5.88 6.46
CA GLN A 57 21.86 5.86 5.03
C GLN A 57 20.64 4.97 4.82
N SER A 58 20.74 3.72 5.28
CA SER A 58 19.66 2.73 5.19
C SER A 58 18.40 3.21 5.90
N ARG A 59 18.54 3.83 7.08
CA ARG A 59 17.42 4.42 7.83
C ARG A 59 16.70 5.51 7.07
N LYS A 60 17.43 6.49 6.51
CA LYS A 60 16.81 7.60 5.75
C LYS A 60 16.04 7.06 4.56
N LYS A 61 16.65 6.16 3.80
CA LYS A 61 16.00 5.54 2.63
C LYS A 61 14.76 4.74 3.02
N ALA A 62 14.82 3.97 4.11
CA ALA A 62 13.68 3.21 4.59
C ALA A 62 12.52 4.12 5.00
N GLN A 63 12.80 5.21 5.73
CA GLN A 63 11.81 6.21 6.10
C GLN A 63 11.17 6.88 4.86
N GLU A 64 11.97 7.21 3.84
CA GLU A 64 11.46 7.75 2.57
C GLU A 64 10.50 6.78 1.86
N LEU A 65 10.86 5.50 1.79
CA LEU A 65 10.04 4.47 1.15
C LEU A 65 8.72 4.23 1.90
N ILE A 66 8.76 4.20 3.25
CA ILE A 66 7.56 4.10 4.08
C ILE A 66 6.64 5.30 3.83
N LYS A 67 7.22 6.51 3.83
CA LYS A 67 6.45 7.74 3.58
C LYS A 67 5.80 7.73 2.21
N LEU A 68 6.56 7.39 1.16
CA LEU A 68 6.06 7.31 -0.21
C LEU A 68 4.87 6.35 -0.33
N TYR A 69 4.97 5.18 0.32
CA TYR A 69 3.87 4.21 0.32
C TYR A 69 2.61 4.77 0.98
N LYS A 70 2.75 5.42 2.14
CA LYS A 70 1.62 6.04 2.87
C LYS A 70 0.99 7.17 2.08
N ASP A 71 1.81 8.05 1.49
CA ASP A 71 1.33 9.16 0.66
C ASP A 71 0.54 8.64 -0.56
N LEU A 72 1.01 7.56 -1.20
CA LEU A 72 0.30 6.91 -2.31
C LEU A 72 -1.02 6.27 -1.86
N GLN A 73 -1.02 5.61 -0.69
CA GLN A 73 -2.22 5.01 -0.13
C GLN A 73 -3.27 6.08 0.20
N ASP A 74 -2.85 7.20 0.79
CA ASP A 74 -3.72 8.33 1.11
C ASP A 74 -4.27 9.00 -0.16
N ALA A 75 -3.43 9.16 -1.18
CA ALA A 75 -3.85 9.68 -2.49
C ALA A 75 -4.88 8.75 -3.16
N TYR A 76 -4.64 7.44 -3.14
CA TYR A 76 -5.59 6.45 -3.67
C TYR A 76 -6.93 6.51 -2.92
N HIS A 77 -6.92 6.52 -1.59
CA HIS A 77 -8.15 6.64 -0.80
C HIS A 77 -8.85 7.99 -0.98
N SER A 78 -8.11 9.06 -1.22
CA SER A 78 -8.68 10.38 -1.49
C SER A 78 -9.34 10.41 -2.87
N SER A 79 -8.72 9.82 -3.90
CA SER A 79 -9.29 9.72 -5.25
C SER A 79 -10.59 8.90 -5.31
N LEU A 80 -10.75 7.92 -4.41
CA LEU A 80 -11.99 7.14 -4.29
C LEU A 80 -13.13 7.91 -3.61
N ARG A 81 -12.86 9.02 -2.92
CA ARG A 81 -13.89 9.88 -2.31
C ARG A 81 -14.46 10.90 -3.31
N ASP A 82 -13.77 11.15 -4.41
CA ASP A 82 -14.20 12.06 -5.48
C ASP A 82 -15.00 11.36 -6.59
N GLU A 83 -15.29 10.05 -6.48
CA GLU A 83 -16.29 9.43 -7.36
C GLU A 83 -17.65 10.09 -7.05
N PRO A 84 -18.22 10.87 -7.98
CA PRO A 84 -19.51 11.48 -7.75
C PRO A 84 -20.50 10.33 -7.63
N ARG A 85 -21.11 10.15 -6.44
CA ARG A 85 -22.22 9.20 -6.24
C ARG A 85 -23.12 9.27 -7.48
N LYS A 86 -22.99 8.32 -8.40
CA LYS A 86 -23.88 8.20 -9.54
C LYS A 86 -25.22 7.87 -8.93
N GLN A 87 -26.00 8.92 -8.69
CA GLN A 87 -27.35 8.83 -8.19
C GLN A 87 -28.18 8.30 -9.34
N CYS A 88 -28.10 6.98 -9.54
CA CYS A 88 -28.90 6.27 -10.51
C CYS A 88 -30.35 6.29 -10.05
N TRP A 89 -31.16 6.93 -10.89
CA TRP A 89 -32.57 6.68 -11.19
C TRP A 89 -33.58 6.68 -10.05
N GLY A 90 -34.26 7.83 -9.95
CA GLY A 90 -35.54 7.98 -9.29
C GLY A 90 -36.25 9.26 -9.72
N ALA A 91 -36.15 9.66 -10.99
CA ALA A 91 -37.05 10.69 -11.52
C ALA A 91 -38.42 10.04 -11.71
N VAL A 92 -39.20 10.15 -10.65
CA VAL A 92 -40.64 9.90 -10.53
C VAL A 92 -41.37 10.27 -11.83
N ASN A 93 -42.20 9.33 -12.29
CA ASN A 93 -43.28 9.60 -13.24
C ASN A 93 -44.19 10.70 -12.66
N SER A 94 -44.12 11.91 -13.22
CA SER A 94 -45.18 12.90 -13.14
C SER A 94 -45.40 13.50 -14.52
N GLY A 95 -45.89 12.67 -15.44
CA GLY A 95 -46.53 13.12 -16.67
C GLY A 95 -48.02 13.25 -16.43
N THR A 96 -48.44 14.43 -15.98
CA THR A 96 -49.84 14.86 -15.93
C THR A 96 -50.47 14.66 -17.32
N ILE A 97 -51.45 13.76 -17.43
CA ILE A 97 -52.32 13.69 -18.60
C ILE A 97 -53.27 14.90 -18.58
N ASN A 98 -53.18 15.75 -19.61
CA ASN A 98 -54.19 16.73 -19.96
C ASN A 98 -54.85 16.29 -21.27
N GLY A 99 -56.19 16.26 -21.30
CA GLY A 99 -57.02 16.03 -22.49
C GLY A 99 -58.29 15.26 -22.10
N VAL A 100 -59.51 15.70 -22.36
CA VAL A 100 -60.08 16.74 -23.23
C VAL A 100 -61.35 17.27 -22.55
#